data_AF-A0A183F9I9-F1
#
_entry.id   AF-A0A183F9I9-F1
#
_cell.length_a   1.000
_cell.length_b   1.000
_cell.length_c   1.000
_cell.angle_alpha   90.00
_cell.angle_beta   90.00
_cell.angle_gamma   90.00
#
_symmetry.space_group_name_H-M   'P 1'
#
loop_
_entity.id
_entity.type
_entity.pdbx_description
1 polymer ?
#
loop_
_entity_poly.entity_id
_entity_poly.type
_entity_poly.pdbx_seq_one_letter_code
_entity_poly.pdbx_strand_id
1 'polypeptide(L)'
;MSADLVLNEDERVQKRELIKGNRERRHLEQLLGVIKGSPLDEASHKEIIFEIDLITNSYCRNIDQAMTQSARSSERESDGQLTEILRLIVRRSSDFARVVGVWNTLPLECQTQLLHSTMLEVHLLRFASFFDETEDSFKPAANVSLSHSDLLETLTVDVVDQDEMDELRELLNCLFSLARSLVELQLDDRLLAVLSAMFIFDPSNVLDPSMVSILRFRKI
;
A
#
# COMPACT_ATOMS: atom_id res chain seq x y z
N MET A 1 10.52 21.92 65.65
CA MET A 1 11.42 21.25 64.70
C MET A 1 10.61 20.15 64.04
N SER A 2 10.28 20.27 62.75
CA SER A 2 9.45 19.26 62.05
C SER A 2 10.36 18.24 61.39
N ALA A 3 10.36 17.02 61.93
CA ALA A 3 11.12 15.88 61.45
C ALA A 3 10.23 14.96 60.61
N ASP A 4 9.73 15.46 59.48
CA ASP A 4 8.77 14.73 58.64
C ASP A 4 9.08 14.90 57.15
N LEU A 5 10.29 14.50 56.75
CA LEU A 5 10.79 14.59 55.37
C LEU A 5 11.63 13.37 54.95
N VAL A 6 11.41 12.22 55.59
CA VAL A 6 12.04 10.96 55.17
C VAL A 6 10.94 10.07 54.61
N LEU A 7 10.95 9.88 53.29
CA LEU A 7 10.01 9.02 52.59
C LEU A 7 10.11 7.59 53.16
N ASN A 8 8.97 7.00 53.51
CA ASN A 8 8.89 5.59 53.91
C ASN A 8 9.23 4.68 52.71
N GLU A 9 9.59 3.42 52.96
CA GLU A 9 10.10 2.54 51.91
C GLU A 9 9.10 2.37 50.74
N ASP A 10 7.81 2.30 51.01
CA ASP A 10 6.76 2.26 49.99
C ASP A 10 6.72 3.53 49.13
N GLU A 11 6.89 4.71 49.74
CA GLU A 11 6.93 5.99 49.03
C GLU A 11 8.21 6.10 48.18
N ARG A 12 9.32 5.51 48.63
CA ARG A 12 10.57 5.41 47.86
C ARG A 12 10.41 4.51 46.65
N VAL A 13 9.73 3.36 46.81
CA VAL A 13 9.42 2.44 45.70
C VAL A 13 8.50 3.14 44.69
N GLN A 14 7.40 3.75 45.14
CA GLN A 14 6.49 4.49 44.26
C GLN A 14 7.20 5.63 43.51
N LYS A 15 8.08 6.37 44.18
CA LYS A 15 8.89 7.41 43.54
C LYS A 15 9.84 6.83 42.49
N ARG A 16 10.46 5.67 42.73
CA ARG A 16 11.32 5.00 41.74
C ARG A 16 10.53 4.57 40.50
N GLU A 17 9.35 3.98 40.69
CA GLU A 17 8.46 3.59 39.59
C GLU A 17 7.99 4.81 38.79
N LEU A 18 7.61 5.89 39.47
CA LEU A 18 7.22 7.13 38.81
C LEU A 18 8.36 7.76 38.01
N ILE A 19 9.59 7.73 38.53
CA ILE A 19 10.78 8.18 37.80
C ILE A 19 11.03 7.29 36.58
N LYS A 20 10.89 5.97 36.72
CA LYS A 20 11.06 5.01 35.63
C LYS A 20 10.04 5.26 34.51
N GLY A 21 8.75 5.35 34.85
CA GLY A 21 7.69 5.65 33.89
C GLY A 21 7.86 7.01 33.21
N ASN A 22 8.32 8.05 33.93
CA ASN A 22 8.61 9.35 33.32
C ASN A 22 9.83 9.33 32.38
N ARG A 23 10.82 8.48 32.63
CA ARG A 23 11.96 8.29 31.73
C ARG A 23 11.53 7.58 30.44
N GLU A 24 10.72 6.54 30.58
CA GLU A 24 10.15 5.80 29.44
C GLU A 24 9.26 6.73 28.59
N ARG A 25 8.38 7.51 29.23
CA ARG A 25 7.53 8.49 28.54
C ARG A 25 8.35 9.52 27.76
N ARG A 26 9.40 10.11 28.37
CA ARG A 26 10.30 11.04 27.68
C ARG A 26 11.05 10.38 26.53
N HIS A 27 11.45 9.13 26.68
CA HIS A 27 12.13 8.39 25.61
C HIS A 27 11.20 8.18 24.41
N LEU A 28 9.94 7.79 24.67
CA LEU A 28 8.91 7.66 23.63
C LEU A 28 8.57 9.01 22.98
N GLU A 29 8.46 10.08 23.76
CA GLU A 29 8.24 11.45 23.23
C GLU A 29 9.41 11.91 22.36
N GLN A 30 10.66 11.58 22.71
CA GLN A 30 11.83 11.87 21.90
C GLN A 30 11.83 11.08 20.59
N LEU A 31 11.56 9.78 20.65
CA LEU A 31 11.41 8.93 19.46
C LEU A 31 10.29 9.46 18.55
N LEU A 32 9.15 9.84 19.13
CA LEU A 32 8.03 10.44 18.40
C LEU A 32 8.42 11.78 17.75
N GLY A 33 9.21 12.61 18.43
CA GLY A 33 9.74 13.86 17.86
C GLY A 33 10.66 13.63 16.67
N VAL A 34 11.50 12.59 16.72
CA VAL A 34 12.34 12.18 15.58
C VAL A 34 11.49 11.68 14.41
N ILE A 35 10.43 10.92 14.70
CA ILE A 35 9.52 10.37 13.68
C ILE A 35 8.67 11.48 13.03
N LYS A 36 8.14 12.41 13.81
CA LYS A 36 7.28 13.50 13.31
C LYS A 36 8.06 14.60 12.58
N GLY A 37 9.37 14.67 12.76
CA GLY A 37 10.20 15.72 12.17
C GLY A 37 9.87 17.12 12.70
N SER A 38 10.39 18.14 12.02
CA SER A 38 10.01 19.53 12.31
C SER A 38 8.60 19.79 11.78
N PRO A 39 7.73 20.49 12.53
CA PRO A 39 6.41 20.84 12.03
C PRO A 39 6.57 21.64 10.73
N LEU A 40 5.91 21.16 9.68
CA LEU A 40 5.80 21.86 8.41
C LEU A 40 5.09 23.20 8.63
N ASP A 41 5.42 24.20 7.80
CA ASP A 41 4.63 25.43 7.81
C ASP A 41 3.20 25.16 7.30
N GLU A 42 2.26 26.02 7.70
CA GLU A 42 0.84 25.85 7.39
C GLU A 42 0.57 25.82 5.87
N ALA A 43 1.43 26.46 5.07
CA ALA A 43 1.33 26.48 3.62
C ALA A 43 1.72 25.13 3.01
N SER A 44 2.86 24.57 3.41
CA SER A 44 3.34 23.26 2.93
C SER A 44 2.40 22.13 3.37
N HIS A 45 1.87 22.22 4.59
CA HIS A 45 0.88 21.24 5.08
C HIS A 45 -0.38 21.23 4.20
N LYS A 46 -0.90 22.41 3.81
CA LYS A 46 -2.05 22.50 2.89
C LYS A 46 -1.74 21.97 1.50
N GLU A 47 -0.54 22.23 1.00
CA GLU A 47 -0.09 21.71 -0.29
C GLU A 47 -0.04 20.18 -0.30
N ILE A 48 0.55 19.57 0.74
CA ILE A 48 0.61 18.11 0.87
C ILE A 48 -0.79 17.50 0.99
N ILE A 49 -1.68 18.09 1.80
CA ILE A 49 -3.07 17.60 1.89
C ILE A 49 -3.75 17.67 0.53
N PHE A 50 -3.57 18.76 -0.21
CA PHE A 50 -4.13 18.90 -1.54
C PHE A 50 -3.59 17.84 -2.51
N GLU A 51 -2.29 17.53 -2.47
CA GLU A 51 -1.69 16.46 -3.28
C GLU A 51 -2.25 15.09 -2.89
N ILE A 52 -2.38 14.79 -1.59
CA ILE A 52 -2.97 13.53 -1.10
C ILE A 52 -4.42 13.40 -1.58
N ASP A 53 -5.23 14.45 -1.47
CA ASP A 53 -6.61 14.44 -1.92
C ASP A 53 -6.72 14.21 -3.43
N LEU A 54 -5.81 14.81 -4.22
CA LEU A 54 -5.73 14.62 -5.67
C LEU A 54 -5.35 13.18 -6.03
N ILE A 55 -4.34 12.61 -5.36
CA ILE A 55 -3.90 11.22 -5.54
C ILE A 55 -5.02 10.26 -5.15
N THR A 56 -5.68 10.49 -4.02
CA THR A 56 -6.80 9.68 -3.53
C THR A 56 -7.95 9.66 -4.52
N ASN A 57 -8.38 10.84 -5.00
CA ASN A 57 -9.45 10.94 -5.99
C ASN A 57 -9.10 10.16 -7.28
N SER A 58 -7.85 10.29 -7.73
CA SER A 58 -7.35 9.59 -8.91
C SER A 58 -7.31 8.08 -8.72
N TYR A 59 -6.90 7.60 -7.54
CA TYR A 59 -6.89 6.18 -7.19
C TYR A 59 -8.30 5.61 -7.25
N CYS A 60 -9.26 6.22 -6.55
CA CYS A 60 -10.66 5.78 -6.54
C CYS A 60 -11.24 5.76 -7.96
N ARG A 61 -10.91 6.76 -8.79
CA ARG A 61 -11.45 6.89 -10.15
C ARG A 61 -10.83 5.93 -11.17
N ASN A 62 -9.56 5.57 -11.02
CA ASN A 62 -8.84 4.83 -12.05
C ASN A 62 -8.47 3.41 -11.58
N ILE A 63 -7.95 3.25 -10.37
CA ILE A 63 -7.47 1.97 -9.84
C ILE A 63 -8.60 1.21 -9.17
N ASP A 64 -9.33 1.83 -8.23
CA ASP A 64 -10.40 1.17 -7.49
C ASP A 64 -11.75 1.13 -8.21
N GLN A 65 -11.70 0.91 -9.52
CA GLN A 65 -12.89 0.70 -10.33
C GLN A 65 -13.01 -0.77 -10.69
N ALA A 66 -14.24 -1.27 -10.68
CA ALA A 66 -14.52 -2.61 -11.18
C ALA A 66 -13.98 -2.77 -12.61
N MET A 67 -13.47 -3.96 -12.91
CA MET A 67 -13.05 -4.34 -14.26
C MET A 67 -14.29 -4.78 -15.06
N THR A 68 -15.33 -3.94 -15.08
CA THR A 68 -16.55 -4.20 -15.87
C THR A 68 -16.23 -3.97 -17.34
N GLN A 69 -16.11 -5.08 -18.07
CA GLN A 69 -16.13 -5.03 -19.52
C GLN A 69 -17.51 -4.51 -19.95
N SER A 70 -17.54 -3.51 -20.83
CA SER A 70 -18.75 -3.18 -21.57
C SER A 70 -19.22 -4.47 -22.23
N ALA A 71 -20.42 -4.94 -21.87
CA ALA A 71 -21.07 -6.14 -22.38
C ALA A 71 -21.40 -6.01 -23.87
N ARG A 72 -20.38 -5.83 -24.70
CA ARG A 72 -20.43 -5.72 -26.16
C ARG A 72 -19.23 -6.42 -26.77
N SER A 73 -19.09 -7.70 -26.47
CA SER A 73 -18.57 -8.66 -27.45
C SER A 73 -18.94 -10.05 -26.99
N SER A 74 -20.03 -10.56 -27.54
CA SER A 74 -20.22 -11.98 -27.77
C SER A 74 -18.93 -12.59 -28.33
N GLU A 75 -18.54 -13.74 -27.79
CA GLU A 75 -17.68 -14.75 -28.43
C GLU A 75 -16.34 -14.23 -29.00
N ARG A 76 -15.53 -13.52 -28.20
CA ARG A 76 -14.10 -13.34 -28.51
C ARG A 76 -13.28 -14.36 -27.74
N GLU A 77 -12.31 -14.97 -28.42
CA GLU A 77 -11.31 -15.90 -27.89
C GLU A 77 -10.69 -15.35 -26.59
N SER A 78 -10.51 -16.22 -25.58
CA SER A 78 -10.07 -15.90 -24.22
C SER A 78 -8.81 -15.03 -24.16
N ASP A 79 -7.87 -15.24 -25.08
CA ASP A 79 -6.62 -14.47 -25.18
C ASP A 79 -6.87 -12.99 -25.50
N GLY A 80 -7.87 -12.70 -26.33
CA GLY A 80 -8.27 -11.34 -26.65
C GLY A 80 -8.86 -10.61 -25.43
N GLN A 81 -9.51 -11.35 -24.54
CA GLN A 81 -10.12 -10.81 -23.32
C GLN A 81 -9.07 -10.44 -22.27
N LEU A 82 -8.10 -11.33 -22.01
CA LEU A 82 -7.00 -11.06 -21.08
C LEU A 82 -6.16 -9.88 -21.57
N THR A 83 -5.84 -9.84 -22.86
CA THR A 83 -5.10 -8.72 -23.45
C THR A 83 -5.84 -7.39 -23.28
N GLU A 84 -7.17 -7.38 -23.43
CA GLU A 84 -7.98 -6.16 -23.23
C GLU A 84 -8.02 -5.73 -21.76
N ILE A 85 -8.09 -6.68 -20.83
CA ILE A 85 -7.97 -6.42 -19.39
C ILE A 85 -6.62 -5.79 -19.09
N LEU A 86 -5.51 -6.36 -19.58
CA LEU A 86 -4.17 -5.81 -19.38
C LEU A 86 -4.03 -4.40 -19.96
N ARG A 87 -4.55 -4.14 -21.17
CA ARG A 87 -4.57 -2.79 -21.75
C ARG A 87 -5.32 -1.80 -20.87
N LEU A 88 -6.46 -2.21 -20.33
CA LEU A 88 -7.26 -1.37 -19.44
C LEU A 88 -6.52 -1.07 -18.13
N ILE A 89 -5.84 -2.06 -17.55
CA ILE A 89 -4.99 -1.92 -16.35
C ILE A 89 -3.88 -0.91 -16.63
N VAL A 90 -3.10 -1.09 -17.71
CA VAL A 90 -2.02 -0.17 -18.09
C VAL A 90 -2.54 1.26 -18.26
N ARG A 91 -3.65 1.42 -18.97
CA ARG A 91 -4.27 2.73 -19.17
C ARG A 91 -4.69 3.37 -17.85
N ARG A 92 -5.38 2.64 -16.98
CA ARG A 92 -5.84 3.13 -15.67
C ARG A 92 -4.67 3.51 -14.76
N SER A 93 -3.60 2.71 -14.74
CA SER A 93 -2.37 3.02 -14.00
C SER A 93 -1.68 4.28 -14.53
N SER A 94 -1.64 4.47 -15.85
CA SER A 94 -1.12 5.71 -16.45
C SER A 94 -1.98 6.93 -16.12
N ASP A 95 -3.31 6.80 -16.21
CA ASP A 95 -4.24 7.87 -15.86
C ASP A 95 -4.16 8.22 -14.37
N PHE A 96 -3.93 7.22 -13.50
CA PHE A 96 -3.65 7.42 -12.08
C PHE A 96 -2.37 8.23 -11.87
N ALA A 97 -1.24 7.78 -12.43
CA ALA A 97 0.06 8.39 -12.22
C ALA A 97 0.16 9.85 -12.72
N ARG A 98 -0.64 10.21 -13.75
CA ARG A 98 -0.62 11.55 -14.37
C ARG A 98 -0.95 12.70 -13.42
N VAL A 99 -1.65 12.43 -12.32
CA VAL A 99 -2.00 13.48 -11.35
C VAL A 99 -0.83 13.87 -10.45
N VAL A 100 0.19 13.01 -10.35
CA VAL A 100 1.40 13.31 -9.59
C VAL A 100 2.27 14.26 -10.40
N GLY A 101 2.62 15.42 -9.81
CA GLY A 101 3.21 16.54 -10.54
C GLY A 101 4.49 16.20 -11.33
N VAL A 102 5.29 15.22 -10.88
CA VAL A 102 6.51 14.80 -11.57
C VAL A 102 6.24 14.02 -12.86
N TRP A 103 5.08 13.38 -13.01
CA TRP A 103 4.81 12.44 -14.10
C TRP A 103 5.06 13.03 -15.50
N ASN A 104 4.48 14.20 -15.78
CA ASN A 104 4.58 14.85 -17.09
C ASN A 104 5.99 15.42 -17.37
N THR A 105 6.88 15.45 -16.38
CA THR A 105 8.27 15.88 -16.53
C THR A 105 9.20 14.73 -16.91
N LEU A 106 8.76 13.48 -16.73
CA LEU A 106 9.54 12.29 -17.01
C LEU A 106 9.50 11.96 -18.52
N PRO A 107 10.61 11.47 -19.12
CA PRO A 107 10.60 10.89 -20.45
C PRO A 107 9.62 9.70 -20.55
N LEU A 108 9.06 9.48 -21.74
CA LEU A 108 8.10 8.40 -21.99
C LEU A 108 8.66 7.01 -21.64
N GLU A 109 9.95 6.79 -21.88
CA GLU A 109 10.62 5.52 -21.55
C GLU A 109 10.58 5.26 -20.04
N CYS A 110 10.89 6.29 -19.23
CA CYS A 110 10.80 6.20 -17.77
C CYS A 110 9.37 5.97 -17.29
N GLN A 111 8.39 6.67 -17.86
CA GLN A 111 6.97 6.46 -17.53
C GLN A 111 6.55 5.01 -17.78
N THR A 112 6.95 4.45 -18.93
CA THR A 112 6.63 3.07 -19.31
C THR A 112 7.31 2.08 -18.37
N GLN A 113 8.58 2.32 -18.06
CA GLN A 113 9.35 1.49 -17.14
C GLN A 113 8.72 1.44 -15.75
N LEU A 114 8.40 2.61 -15.17
CA LEU A 114 7.77 2.71 -13.84
C LEU A 114 6.47 1.92 -13.78
N LEU A 115 5.61 2.03 -14.80
CA LEU A 115 4.35 1.27 -14.84
C LEU A 115 4.58 -0.22 -14.98
N HIS A 116 5.48 -0.64 -15.87
CA HIS A 116 5.75 -2.05 -16.10
C HIS A 116 6.27 -2.76 -14.84
N SER A 117 7.08 -2.08 -14.03
CA SER A 117 7.66 -2.65 -12.81
C SER A 117 6.76 -2.58 -11.58
N THR A 118 5.63 -1.88 -11.61
CA THR A 118 4.82 -1.59 -10.40
C THR A 118 3.34 -1.95 -10.53
N MET A 119 2.89 -2.22 -11.75
CA MET A 119 1.48 -2.44 -12.04
C MET A 119 0.94 -3.65 -11.28
N LEU A 120 1.73 -4.71 -11.10
CA LEU A 120 1.32 -5.89 -10.36
C LEU A 120 1.19 -5.57 -8.86
N GLU A 121 2.16 -4.89 -8.28
CA GLU A 121 2.19 -4.50 -6.86
C GLU A 121 0.98 -3.63 -6.49
N VAL A 122 0.66 -2.63 -7.33
CA VAL A 122 -0.50 -1.76 -7.13
C VAL A 122 -1.81 -2.55 -7.17
N HIS A 123 -1.94 -3.49 -8.12
CA HIS A 123 -3.17 -4.29 -8.24
C HIS A 123 -3.27 -5.39 -7.19
N LEU A 124 -2.15 -5.96 -6.74
CA LEU A 124 -2.11 -6.90 -5.62
C LEU A 124 -2.43 -6.20 -4.30
N LEU A 125 -1.92 -4.98 -4.07
CA LEU A 125 -2.28 -4.18 -2.89
C LEU A 125 -3.79 -3.90 -2.85
N ARG A 126 -4.36 -3.47 -3.99
CA ARG A 126 -5.81 -3.30 -4.13
C ARG A 126 -6.56 -4.62 -3.92
N PHE A 127 -6.09 -5.72 -4.48
CA PHE A 127 -6.75 -7.00 -4.32
C PHE A 127 -6.75 -7.44 -2.85
N ALA A 128 -5.62 -7.27 -2.17
CA ALA A 128 -5.46 -7.62 -0.78
C ALA A 128 -6.31 -6.76 0.16
N SER A 129 -6.63 -5.51 -0.22
CA SER A 129 -7.55 -4.67 0.57
C SER A 129 -9.00 -5.15 0.54
N PHE A 130 -9.37 -6.09 -0.34
CA PHE A 130 -10.69 -6.73 -0.35
C PHE A 130 -10.78 -7.95 0.59
N PHE A 131 -9.75 -8.24 1.36
CA PHE A 131 -9.73 -9.38 2.25
C PHE A 131 -10.68 -9.20 3.43
N ASP A 132 -11.51 -10.22 3.66
CA ASP A 132 -12.41 -10.30 4.81
C ASP A 132 -11.86 -11.32 5.81
N GLU A 133 -11.43 -10.82 6.97
CA GLU A 133 -10.88 -11.64 8.06
C GLU A 133 -11.92 -12.63 8.62
N THR A 134 -13.21 -12.30 8.57
CA THR A 134 -14.25 -13.14 9.16
C THR A 134 -14.51 -14.42 8.36
N GLU A 135 -14.42 -14.32 7.04
CA GLU A 135 -14.67 -15.42 6.09
C GLU A 135 -13.37 -15.96 5.47
N ASP A 136 -12.21 -15.48 5.91
CA ASP A 136 -10.86 -15.82 5.41
C ASP A 136 -10.80 -15.87 3.87
N SER A 137 -11.33 -14.83 3.21
CA SER A 137 -11.50 -14.80 1.75
C SER A 137 -11.49 -13.39 1.17
N PHE A 138 -11.17 -13.26 -0.12
CA PHE A 138 -11.20 -11.98 -0.83
C PHE A 138 -12.59 -11.70 -1.42
N LYS A 139 -13.10 -10.48 -1.19
CA LYS A 139 -14.43 -10.03 -1.65
C LYS A 139 -14.35 -8.83 -2.59
N PRO A 140 -13.83 -9.00 -3.82
CA PRO A 140 -13.68 -7.90 -4.78
C PRO A 140 -15.02 -7.36 -5.33
N ALA A 141 -16.12 -8.12 -5.16
CA ALA A 141 -17.46 -7.71 -5.52
C ALA A 141 -18.49 -8.36 -4.58
N ALA A 142 -19.68 -7.76 -4.44
CA ALA A 142 -20.71 -8.20 -3.49
C ALA A 142 -21.16 -9.67 -3.65
N ASN A 143 -20.99 -10.25 -4.85
CA ASN A 143 -21.38 -11.62 -5.18
C ASN A 143 -20.19 -12.55 -5.44
N VAL A 144 -18.96 -12.10 -5.15
CA VAL A 144 -17.73 -12.85 -5.39
C VAL A 144 -17.00 -13.01 -4.06
N SER A 145 -16.72 -14.24 -3.69
CA SER A 145 -15.88 -14.61 -2.55
C SER A 145 -14.84 -15.59 -3.05
N LEU A 146 -13.57 -15.28 -2.85
CA LEU A 146 -12.44 -16.10 -3.31
C LEU A 146 -11.67 -16.60 -2.10
N SER A 147 -11.90 -17.86 -1.74
CA SER A 147 -11.16 -18.56 -0.70
C SER A 147 -9.80 -19.04 -1.22
N HIS A 148 -8.96 -19.53 -0.31
CA HIS A 148 -7.68 -20.12 -0.69
C HIS A 148 -7.86 -21.31 -1.66
N SER A 149 -8.90 -22.13 -1.49
CA SER A 149 -9.17 -23.24 -2.40
C SER A 149 -9.62 -22.76 -3.78
N ASP A 150 -10.46 -21.73 -3.85
CA ASP A 150 -10.97 -21.22 -5.13
C ASP A 150 -9.83 -20.62 -5.98
N LEU A 151 -8.93 -19.88 -5.34
CA LEU A 151 -7.75 -19.32 -6.00
C LEU A 151 -6.78 -20.41 -6.45
N LEU A 152 -6.56 -21.43 -5.63
CA LEU A 152 -5.73 -22.57 -6.00
C LEU A 152 -6.33 -23.29 -7.22
N GLU A 153 -7.61 -23.66 -7.17
CA GLU A 153 -8.29 -24.32 -8.29
C GLU A 153 -8.18 -23.50 -9.58
N THR A 154 -8.40 -22.18 -9.49
CA THR A 154 -8.34 -21.28 -10.64
C THR A 154 -6.94 -21.19 -11.26
N LEU A 155 -5.88 -21.19 -10.43
CA LEU A 155 -4.50 -21.00 -10.89
C LEU A 155 -3.80 -22.31 -11.28
N THR A 156 -4.33 -23.47 -10.89
CA THR A 156 -3.73 -24.78 -11.15
C THR A 156 -3.83 -25.29 -12.59
N VAL A 157 -4.55 -24.59 -13.47
CA VAL A 157 -4.90 -25.07 -14.82
C VAL A 157 -3.67 -25.44 -15.68
N ASP A 158 -2.53 -24.79 -15.47
CA ASP A 158 -1.32 -24.97 -16.28
C ASP A 158 -0.12 -25.54 -15.50
N VAL A 159 -0.33 -26.04 -14.28
CA VAL A 159 0.77 -26.56 -13.44
C VAL A 159 1.07 -28.01 -13.81
N VAL A 160 2.30 -28.29 -14.24
CA VAL A 160 2.65 -29.59 -14.87
C VAL A 160 3.30 -30.55 -13.87
N ASP A 161 4.03 -30.04 -12.88
CA ASP A 161 4.72 -30.85 -11.88
C ASP A 161 4.41 -30.45 -10.43
N GLN A 162 4.88 -31.28 -9.50
CA GLN A 162 4.56 -31.15 -8.09
C GLN A 162 5.35 -30.03 -7.39
N ASP A 163 6.50 -29.64 -7.95
CA ASP A 163 7.33 -28.57 -7.39
C ASP A 163 6.68 -27.20 -7.70
N GLU A 164 6.20 -26.98 -8.93
CA GLU A 164 5.43 -25.78 -9.31
C GLU A 164 4.14 -25.64 -8.48
N MET A 165 3.50 -26.77 -8.15
CA MET A 165 2.32 -26.81 -7.28
C MET A 165 2.64 -26.33 -5.86
N ASP A 166 3.78 -26.73 -5.31
CA ASP A 166 4.20 -26.34 -3.97
C ASP A 166 4.60 -24.86 -3.91
N GLU A 167 5.29 -24.35 -4.95
CA GLU A 167 5.59 -22.92 -5.09
C GLU A 167 4.31 -22.07 -5.18
N LEU A 168 3.31 -22.50 -5.96
CA LEU A 168 2.03 -21.80 -6.05
C LEU A 168 1.29 -21.78 -4.70
N ARG A 169 1.33 -22.90 -3.95
CA ARG A 169 0.75 -22.97 -2.60
C ARG A 169 1.46 -22.02 -1.65
N GLU A 170 2.79 -21.97 -1.69
CA GLU A 170 3.58 -21.06 -0.86
C GLU A 170 3.28 -19.60 -1.20
N LEU A 171 3.18 -19.26 -2.49
CA LEU A 171 2.82 -17.91 -2.94
C LEU A 171 1.42 -17.49 -2.45
N LEU A 172 0.43 -18.38 -2.56
CA LEU A 172 -0.91 -18.12 -2.04
C LEU A 172 -0.91 -17.95 -0.52
N ASN A 173 -0.20 -18.81 0.22
CA ASN A 173 -0.05 -18.66 1.66
C ASN A 173 0.57 -17.31 2.04
N CYS A 174 1.58 -16.86 1.29
CA CYS A 174 2.18 -15.54 1.47
C CYS A 174 1.18 -14.40 1.21
N LEU A 175 0.37 -14.51 0.16
CA LEU A 175 -0.66 -13.53 -0.17
C LEU A 175 -1.73 -13.42 0.92
N PHE A 176 -2.23 -14.54 1.44
CA PHE A 176 -3.20 -14.54 2.56
C PHE A 176 -2.57 -14.00 3.85
N SER A 177 -1.32 -14.36 4.14
CA SER A 177 -0.59 -13.82 5.29
C SER A 177 -0.44 -12.30 5.19
N LEU A 178 -0.04 -11.79 4.03
CA LEU A 178 0.03 -10.36 3.74
C LEU A 178 -1.34 -9.69 3.95
N ALA A 179 -2.40 -10.25 3.37
CA ALA A 179 -3.74 -9.68 3.45
C ALA A 179 -4.23 -9.56 4.91
N ARG A 180 -3.99 -10.59 5.75
CA ARG A 180 -4.28 -10.53 7.18
C ARG A 180 -3.48 -9.42 7.89
N SER A 181 -2.20 -9.27 7.58
CA SER A 181 -1.39 -8.17 8.12
C SER A 181 -1.88 -6.79 7.67
N LEU A 182 -2.41 -6.66 6.45
CA LEU A 182 -2.96 -5.39 5.96
C LEU A 182 -4.28 -5.00 6.66
N VAL A 183 -5.10 -5.97 7.07
CA VAL A 183 -6.32 -5.70 7.86
C VAL A 183 -5.96 -5.05 9.20
N GLU A 184 -4.90 -5.50 9.86
CA GLU A 184 -4.42 -4.90 11.11
C GLU A 184 -4.01 -3.43 10.95
N LEU A 185 -3.54 -3.04 9.76
CA LEU A 185 -3.14 -1.67 9.44
C LEU A 185 -4.32 -0.74 9.14
N GLN A 186 -5.52 -1.28 8.90
CA GLN A 186 -6.73 -0.51 8.61
C GLN A 186 -6.52 0.55 7.51
N LEU A 187 -5.94 0.12 6.39
CA LEU A 187 -5.65 1.03 5.27
C LEU A 187 -6.96 1.57 4.68
N ASP A 188 -7.12 2.90 4.73
CA ASP A 188 -8.20 3.60 4.05
C ASP A 188 -7.82 3.94 2.60
N ASP A 189 -8.78 4.49 1.83
CA ASP A 189 -8.56 4.87 0.43
C ASP A 189 -7.38 5.84 0.26
N ARG A 190 -7.15 6.72 1.25
CA ARG A 190 -6.05 7.69 1.21
C ARG A 190 -4.71 6.98 1.34
N LEU A 191 -4.58 6.09 2.31
CA LEU A 191 -3.36 5.32 2.54
C LEU A 191 -3.08 4.38 1.36
N LEU A 192 -4.09 3.70 0.83
CA LEU A 192 -3.96 2.85 -0.37
C LEU A 192 -3.50 3.66 -1.59
N ALA A 193 -4.06 4.84 -1.80
CA ALA A 193 -3.67 5.71 -2.90
C ALA A 193 -2.23 6.22 -2.77
N VAL A 194 -1.82 6.64 -1.57
CA VAL A 194 -0.45 7.11 -1.32
C VAL A 194 0.55 5.96 -1.46
N LEU A 195 0.27 4.78 -0.90
CA LEU A 195 1.13 3.60 -1.06
C LEU A 195 1.25 3.18 -2.53
N SER A 196 0.14 3.22 -3.28
CA SER A 196 0.15 2.92 -4.71
C SER A 196 1.00 3.92 -5.49
N ALA A 197 0.93 5.21 -5.15
CA ALA A 197 1.82 6.22 -5.72
C ALA A 197 3.28 5.96 -5.32
N MET A 198 3.56 5.61 -4.07
CA MET A 198 4.91 5.28 -3.61
C MET A 198 5.51 4.10 -4.36
N PHE A 199 4.73 3.05 -4.67
CA PHE A 199 5.20 1.95 -5.51
C PHE A 199 5.56 2.44 -6.91
N ILE A 200 4.67 3.18 -7.58
CA ILE A 200 4.91 3.68 -8.95
C ILE A 200 6.14 4.59 -9.01
N PHE A 201 6.35 5.44 -8.02
CA PHE A 201 7.41 6.44 -8.03
C PHE A 201 8.65 6.03 -7.20
N ASP A 202 8.78 4.75 -6.82
CA ASP A 202 9.99 4.25 -6.16
C ASP A 202 11.20 4.42 -7.10
N PRO A 203 12.24 5.17 -6.70
CA PRO A 203 13.42 5.38 -7.53
C PRO A 203 14.16 4.09 -7.91
N SER A 204 13.98 3.01 -7.15
CA SER A 204 14.55 1.68 -7.43
C SER A 204 14.00 1.07 -8.72
N ASN A 205 12.85 1.56 -9.19
CA ASN A 205 12.20 1.12 -10.42
C ASN A 205 12.75 1.79 -11.68
N VAL A 206 13.72 2.70 -11.55
CA VAL A 206 14.35 3.38 -12.69
C VAL A 206 15.80 2.93 -12.88
N LEU A 207 16.17 2.61 -14.12
CA LEU A 207 17.52 2.14 -14.46
C LEU A 207 18.51 3.32 -14.59
N ASP A 208 18.03 4.49 -15.01
CA ASP A 208 18.85 5.69 -15.17
C ASP A 208 19.06 6.42 -13.81
N PRO A 209 20.30 6.51 -13.30
CA PRO A 209 20.60 7.20 -12.04
C PRO A 209 20.27 8.70 -12.06
N SER A 210 20.24 9.34 -13.23
CA SER A 210 19.90 10.76 -13.34
C SER A 210 18.44 11.02 -12.97
N MET A 211 17.56 10.07 -13.28
CA MET A 211 16.12 10.13 -13.03
C MET A 211 15.75 9.86 -11.57
N VAL A 212 16.59 9.11 -10.85
CA VAL A 212 16.47 8.90 -9.39
C VAL A 212 16.44 10.21 -8.63
N SER A 213 17.20 11.21 -9.09
CA SER A 213 17.23 12.53 -8.46
C SER A 213 15.88 13.26 -8.58
N ILE A 214 15.21 13.14 -9.73
CA ILE A 214 13.90 13.76 -10.00
C ILE A 214 12.81 13.12 -9.13
N LEU A 215 12.86 11.80 -8.96
CA LEU A 215 11.91 11.06 -8.12
C LEU A 215 12.14 11.29 -6.61
N ARG A 216 13.39 11.41 -6.17
CA ARG A 216 13.72 11.68 -4.76
C ARG A 216 13.39 13.09 -4.28
N PHE A 217 13.24 14.05 -5.19
CA PHE A 217 13.08 15.47 -4.83
C PHE A 217 11.70 15.83 -4.27
N ARG A 218 10.72 14.92 -4.32
CA ARG A 218 9.45 15.04 -3.59
C ARG A 218 9.34 13.95 -2.54
N LYS A 219 10.06 14.12 -1.41
CA LYS A 219 9.65 13.45 -0.18
C LYS A 219 8.32 14.07 0.25
N ILE A 220 7.25 13.31 0.11
CA ILE A 220 6.03 13.45 0.93
C ILE A 220 6.43 13.25 2.39
#